data_AF-A0A2E0WN79-F1
#
_entry.id   AF-A0A2E0WN79-F1
#
_cell.length_a   1.000
_cell.length_b   1.000
_cell.length_c   1.000
_cell.angle_alpha   90.00
_cell.angle_beta   90.00
_cell.angle_gamma   90.00
#
_symmetry.space_group_name_H-M   'P 1'
#
loop_
_entity.id
_entity.type
_entity.pdbx_description
1 polymer ?
#
loop_
_entity_poly.entity_id
_entity_poly.type
_entity_poly.pdbx_seq_one_letter_code
_entity_poly.pdbx_strand_id
1 'polypeptide(L)' 'MMQWLQRLPWAVLIIGTLTLGLAPFVPEPHLVEKLRMLFQGELSRPIDIFDLVMHGAFPALLLGRVILALKRA' A
#
# COMPACT_ATOMS: atom_id res chain seq x y z
N MET A 1 3.36 12.85 17.02
CA MET A 1 4.36 12.27 16.09
C MET A 1 3.88 12.17 14.64
N MET A 2 2.64 11.74 14.33
CA MET A 2 2.20 11.46 12.95
C MET A 2 1.52 12.65 12.22
N GLN A 3 1.92 13.89 12.50
CA GLN A 3 1.28 15.07 11.88
C GLN A 3 1.47 15.10 10.36
N TRP A 4 2.59 14.60 9.86
CA TRP A 4 2.88 14.57 8.42
C TRP A 4 1.87 13.72 7.63
N LEU A 5 1.46 12.56 8.16
CA LEU A 5 0.53 11.65 7.50
C LEU A 5 -0.87 12.27 7.34
N GLN A 6 -1.27 13.11 8.30
CA GLN A 6 -2.54 13.82 8.27
C GLN A 6 -2.58 14.99 7.30
N ARG A 7 -1.40 15.52 6.94
CA ARG A 7 -1.25 16.60 5.95
C ARG A 7 -1.28 16.10 4.52
N LEU A 8 -1.10 14.80 4.27
CA LEU A 8 -1.24 14.26 2.93
C LEU A 8 -2.67 14.53 2.41
N PRO A 9 -2.93 14.73 1.11
CA PRO A 9 -4.29 14.88 0.59
C PRO A 9 -5.03 13.53 0.48
N TRP A 10 -6.32 13.46 0.84
CA TRP A 10 -7.08 12.19 0.78
C TRP A 10 -7.16 11.67 -0.65
N ALA A 11 -7.39 12.58 -1.60
CA ALA A 11 -7.46 12.27 -3.02
C ALA A 11 -6.18 11.58 -3.53
N VAL A 12 -5.00 12.05 -3.12
CA VAL A 12 -3.71 11.45 -3.54
C VAL A 12 -3.59 10.01 -3.03
N LEU A 13 -3.94 9.77 -1.76
CA LEU A 13 -3.87 8.42 -1.18
C LEU A 13 -4.89 7.47 -1.81
N ILE A 14 -6.12 7.95 -2.04
CA ILE A 14 -7.19 7.16 -2.64
C ILE A 14 -6.87 6.84 -4.09
N ILE A 15 -6.54 7.87 -4.91
CA ILE A 15 -6.22 7.67 -6.33
C ILE A 15 -4.98 6.80 -6.47
N GLY A 16 -3.92 7.04 -5.71
CA GLY A 16 -2.70 6.23 -5.75
C GLY A 16 -2.95 4.77 -5.35
N THR A 17 -3.84 4.52 -4.37
CA THR A 17 -4.26 3.17 -4.00
C THR A 17 -5.04 2.51 -5.15
N LEU A 18 -6.05 3.21 -5.68
CA LEU A 18 -6.93 2.73 -6.74
C LEU A 18 -6.26 2.68 -8.13
N THR A 19 -5.01 3.10 -8.28
CA THR A 19 -4.30 3.03 -9.56
C THR A 19 -3.05 2.20 -9.38
N LEU A 20 -2.02 2.74 -8.75
CA LEU A 20 -0.74 2.05 -8.56
C LEU A 20 -0.85 0.91 -7.55
N GLY A 21 -1.55 1.10 -6.42
CA GLY A 21 -1.55 0.11 -5.35
C GLY A 21 -2.28 -1.20 -5.68
N LEU A 22 -3.30 -1.13 -6.53
CA LEU A 22 -4.10 -2.27 -6.98
C LEU A 22 -3.72 -2.77 -8.38
N ALA A 23 -2.73 -2.16 -9.04
CA ALA A 23 -2.28 -2.61 -10.35
C ALA A 23 -1.46 -3.92 -10.27
N PRO A 24 -1.49 -4.74 -11.33
CA PRO A 24 -2.55 -4.79 -12.35
C PRO A 24 -3.85 -5.35 -11.75
N PHE A 25 -5.02 -4.91 -12.22
CA PHE A 25 -6.29 -5.43 -11.68
C PHE A 25 -6.58 -6.89 -12.10
N VAL A 26 -5.93 -7.35 -13.16
CA VAL A 26 -6.12 -8.68 -13.76
C VAL A 26 -4.74 -9.19 -14.23
N PRO A 27 -4.41 -10.48 -14.06
CA PRO A 27 -5.21 -11.52 -13.40
C PRO A 27 -5.28 -11.35 -11.87
N GLU A 28 -4.25 -10.76 -11.26
CA GLU A 28 -4.17 -10.52 -9.82
C GLU A 28 -3.30 -9.28 -9.54
N PRO A 29 -3.65 -8.42 -8.55
CA PRO A 29 -2.80 -7.32 -8.13
C PRO A 29 -1.43 -7.78 -7.63
N HIS A 30 -0.37 -7.10 -8.07
CA HIS A 30 0.99 -7.40 -7.65
C HIS A 30 1.14 -7.38 -6.13
N LEU A 31 0.46 -6.45 -5.45
CA LEU A 31 0.47 -6.37 -3.99
C LEU A 31 0.02 -7.69 -3.33
N VAL A 32 -1.01 -8.35 -3.87
CA VAL A 32 -1.52 -9.61 -3.30
C VAL A 32 -0.55 -10.76 -3.57
N GLU A 33 -0.03 -10.84 -4.80
CA GLU A 33 1.00 -11.82 -5.17
C GLU A 33 2.22 -11.71 -4.25
N LYS A 34 2.78 -10.50 -4.09
CA LYS A 34 3.99 -10.29 -3.30
C LYS A 34 3.77 -10.49 -1.81
N LEU A 35 2.60 -10.13 -1.27
CA LEU A 35 2.24 -10.46 0.11
C LEU A 35 2.18 -11.98 0.33
N ARG A 36 1.63 -12.74 -0.64
CA ARG A 36 1.62 -14.20 -0.56
C ARG A 36 3.04 -14.77 -0.54
N MET A 37 3.90 -14.32 -1.46
CA MET A 37 5.31 -14.71 -1.50
C MET A 37 6.02 -14.38 -0.17
N LEU A 38 5.72 -13.23 0.43
CA LEU A 38 6.27 -12.83 1.73
C LEU A 38 5.87 -13.80 2.83
N PHE A 39 4.59 -14.15 2.93
CA PHE A 39 4.09 -15.09 3.94
C PHE A 39 4.58 -16.52 3.72
N GLN A 40 4.88 -16.91 2.49
CA GLN A 40 5.45 -18.22 2.13
C GLN A 40 6.97 -18.29 2.29
N GLY A 41 7.64 -17.16 2.55
CA GLY A 41 9.10 -17.10 2.65
C GLY A 41 9.82 -17.14 1.29
N GLU A 42 9.11 -16.86 0.19
CA GLU A 42 9.61 -16.93 -1.18
C GLU A 42 10.03 -15.55 -1.74
N LEU A 43 9.70 -14.46 -1.03
CA LEU A 43 10.04 -13.08 -1.41
C LEU A 43 11.53 -12.76 -1.19
N SER A 44 12.38 -13.29 -2.07
CA SER A 44 13.85 -13.18 -1.97
C SER A 44 14.47 -12.27 -3.03
N ARG A 45 13.83 -12.11 -4.19
CA ARG A 45 14.41 -11.32 -5.28
C ARG A 45 14.22 -9.82 -5.00
N PRO A 46 15.26 -8.99 -5.18
CA PRO A 46 15.15 -7.54 -4.95
C PRO A 46 14.02 -6.86 -5.72
N ILE A 47 13.74 -7.33 -6.94
CA ILE A 47 12.65 -6.79 -7.76
C ILE A 47 11.28 -7.05 -7.15
N ASP A 48 11.05 -8.21 -6.53
CA ASP A 48 9.78 -8.54 -5.89
C ASP A 48 9.59 -7.73 -4.60
N ILE A 49 10.68 -7.47 -3.87
CA ILE A 49 10.67 -6.60 -2.68
C ILE A 49 10.36 -5.16 -3.08
N PHE A 50 10.99 -4.67 -4.14
CA PHE A 50 10.70 -3.35 -4.69
C PHE A 50 9.24 -3.25 -5.14
N ASP A 51 8.74 -4.26 -5.84
CA ASP A 51 7.37 -4.32 -6.34
C ASP A 51 6.35 -4.31 -5.19
N LEU A 52 6.61 -5.07 -4.11
CA LEU A 52 5.81 -5.04 -2.88
C LEU A 52 5.77 -3.64 -2.26
N VAL A 53 6.92 -2.98 -2.13
CA VAL A 53 7.00 -1.63 -1.54
C VAL A 53 6.28 -0.61 -2.41
N MET A 54 6.48 -0.67 -3.73
CA MET A 54 5.85 0.25 -4.69
C MET A 54 4.33 0.16 -4.66
N HIS A 55 3.78 -1.05 -4.76
CA HIS A 55 2.33 -1.25 -4.76
C HIS A 55 1.74 -1.12 -3.34
N GLY A 56 2.52 -1.43 -2.29
CA GLY A 56 2.07 -1.33 -0.89
C GLY A 56 2.08 0.09 -0.32
N ALA A 57 2.84 1.02 -0.91
CA ALA A 57 3.04 2.37 -0.35
C ALA A 57 1.73 3.15 -0.14
N PHE A 58 0.92 3.33 -1.19
CA PHE A 58 -0.33 4.09 -1.11
C PHE A 58 -1.38 3.42 -0.21
N PRO A 59 -1.66 2.09 -0.33
CA PRO A 59 -2.59 1.39 0.56
C PRO A 59 -2.18 1.50 2.04
N ALA A 60 -0.89 1.32 2.36
CA ALA A 60 -0.39 1.41 3.73
C ALA A 60 -0.54 2.82 4.32
N LEU A 61 -0.23 3.86 3.54
CA LEU A 61 -0.41 5.25 3.95
C LEU A 61 -1.90 5.60 4.11
N LEU A 62 -2.75 5.15 3.20
CA LEU A 62 -4.20 5.34 3.28
C LEU A 62 -4.76 4.69 4.56
N LEU A 63 -4.40 3.44 4.82
CA LEU A 63 -4.81 2.72 6.02
C LEU A 63 -4.35 3.44 7.30
N GLY A 64 -3.08 3.83 7.36
CA GLY A 64 -2.54 4.58 8.50
C GLY A 64 -3.30 5.89 8.74
N ARG A 65 -3.67 6.60 7.68
CA ARG A 65 -4.45 7.83 7.78
C ARG A 65 -5.89 7.58 8.25
N VAL A 66 -6.55 6.54 7.76
CA VAL A 66 -7.89 6.14 8.23
C VAL A 66 -7.85 5.83 9.72
N ILE A 67 -6.88 5.03 10.18
CA ILE A 67 -6.72 4.70 11.60
C ILE A 67 -6.54 5.97 12.45
N LEU A 68 -5.73 6.93 11.98
CA LEU A 68 -5.54 8.20 12.68
C LEU A 68 -6.79 9.07 12.70
N ALA A 69 -7.60 9.04 11.64
CA ALA A 69 -8.86 9.77 11.58
C ALA A 69 -9.88 9.17 12.55
N LEU A 70 -9.99 7.83 12.60
CA LEU A 70 -10.89 7.12 13.52
C LEU A 70 -10.51 7.33 15.00
N LYS A 71 -9.22 7.40 15.33
CA LYS A 71 -8.76 7.68 16.70
C LYS A 71 -9.05 9.10 17.20
N ARG A 72 -9.51 9.99 16.31
CA ARG A 72 -9.79 11.40 16.63
C ARG A 72 -11.28 11.72 16.66
N ALA A 73 -12.12 10.81 16.18
CA ALA A 73 -13.57 10.87 16.28
C ALA A 73 -14.01 10.34 17.66
#